data_AF-A0AA39M5R2-F1
#
_entry.id   AF-A0AA39M5R2-F1
#
_cell.length_a   1.000
_cell.length_b   1.000
_cell.length_c   1.000
_cell.angle_alpha   90.00
_cell.angle_beta   90.00
_cell.angle_gamma   90.00
#
_symmetry.space_group_name_H-M   'P 1'
#
loop_
_entity.id
_entity.type
_entity.pdbx_description
1 polymer ?
#
loop_
_entity_poly.entity_id
_entity_poly.type
_entity_poly.pdbx_seq_one_letter_code
_entity_poly.pdbx_strand_id
1 'polypeptide(L)'
;KIQGGCSGYLRQEFRELELLDDITTQQYHGVLPITVTGDTHYMLIESFRHHVGNEYVPPGLDRALRWSDVDALQLTDTSKFVW
;
A
#
# COMPACT_ATOMS: atom_id res chain seq x y z
N LYS A 1 -2.52 15.14 -26.76
CA LYS A 1 -3.61 14.76 -25.81
C LYS A 1 -3.22 13.40 -25.26
N ILE A 2 -2.65 13.31 -24.06
CA ILE A 2 -2.19 12.02 -23.53
C ILE A 2 -3.45 11.24 -23.10
N GLN A 3 -3.90 10.33 -23.96
CA GLN A 3 -4.81 9.25 -23.59
C GLN A 3 -3.94 8.10 -23.09
N GLY A 4 -3.66 8.10 -21.79
CA GLY A 4 -2.98 7.00 -21.13
C GLY A 4 -3.53 6.97 -19.72
N GLY A 5 -4.60 6.21 -19.51
CA GLY A 5 -5.06 5.93 -18.15
C GLY A 5 -3.88 5.40 -17.34
N CYS A 6 -3.81 5.77 -16.05
CA CYS A 6 -2.82 5.26 -15.11
C CYS A 6 -2.66 3.75 -15.35
N SER A 7 -1.46 3.30 -15.74
CA SER A 7 -1.22 1.88 -15.95
C SER A 7 -1.54 1.13 -14.66
N GLY A 8 -1.96 -0.14 -14.75
CA GLY A 8 -2.27 -0.92 -13.54
C GLY A 8 -1.12 -0.90 -12.54
N TYR A 9 0.11 -0.93 -13.04
CA TYR A 9 1.34 -0.81 -12.26
C TYR A 9 1.44 0.53 -11.52
N LEU A 10 1.28 1.67 -12.21
CA LEU A 10 1.34 2.99 -11.59
C LEU A 10 0.24 3.18 -10.53
N ARG A 11 -0.95 2.60 -10.75
CA ARG A 11 -2.01 2.59 -9.74
C ARG A 11 -1.61 1.81 -8.49
N GLN A 12 -0.93 0.67 -8.63
CA GLN A 12 -0.44 -0.09 -7.48
C GLN A 12 0.65 0.67 -6.72
N GLU A 13 1.59 1.31 -7.42
CA GLU A 13 2.60 2.16 -6.76
C GLU A 13 1.95 3.27 -5.93
N PHE A 14 0.92 3.95 -6.44
CA PHE A 14 0.18 4.94 -5.65
C PHE A 14 -0.53 4.31 -4.44
N ARG A 15 -1.13 3.13 -4.59
CA ARG A 15 -1.77 2.42 -3.47
C ARG A 15 -0.77 2.04 -2.38
N GLU A 16 0.43 1.58 -2.77
CA GLU A 16 1.51 1.26 -1.85
C GLU A 16 2.00 2.51 -1.11
N LEU A 17 2.16 3.64 -1.80
CA LEU A 17 2.54 4.91 -1.19
C LEU A 17 1.51 5.40 -0.16
N GLU A 18 0.22 5.30 -0.47
CA GLU A 18 -0.86 5.71 0.44
C GLU A 18 -0.90 4.82 1.70
N LEU A 19 -0.59 3.53 1.58
CA LEU A 19 -0.43 2.65 2.74
C LEU A 19 0.78 3.01 3.59
N LEU A 20 1.91 3.35 2.96
CA LEU A 20 3.10 3.78 3.68
C LEU A 20 2.87 5.11 4.42
N ASP A 21 2.11 6.03 3.83
CA ASP A 21 1.72 7.29 4.48
C ASP A 21 0.84 7.04 5.71
N ASP A 22 -0.16 6.16 5.60
CA ASP A 22 -1.00 5.76 6.73
C ASP A 22 -0.18 5.05 7.83
N ILE A 23 0.72 4.15 7.45
CA ILE A 23 1.64 3.46 8.37
C ILE A 23 2.52 4.48 9.13
N THR A 24 3.12 5.44 8.43
CA THR A 24 3.98 6.45 9.07
C THR A 24 3.18 7.41 9.96
N THR A 25 1.96 7.75 9.56
CA THR A 25 1.02 8.51 10.40
C THR A 25 0.67 7.76 11.69
N GLN A 26 0.36 6.47 11.61
CA GLN A 26 0.08 5.64 12.79
C GLN A 26 1.29 5.45 13.69
N GLN A 27 2.50 5.33 13.12
CA GLN A 27 3.75 5.32 13.90
C GLN A 27 3.97 6.63 14.64
N TYR A 28 3.76 7.77 13.97
CA TYR A 28 3.90 9.10 14.56
C TYR A 28 2.94 9.28 15.75
N HIS A 29 1.71 8.80 15.63
CA HIS A 29 0.73 8.83 16.71
C HIS A 29 0.94 7.75 17.80
N GLY A 30 1.90 6.83 17.61
CA GLY A 30 2.19 5.75 18.55
C GLY A 30 1.07 4.71 18.66
N VAL A 31 0.20 4.62 17.66
CA VAL A 31 -0.92 3.66 17.63
C VAL A 31 -0.60 2.39 16.84
N LEU A 32 0.49 2.41 16.06
CA LEU A 32 0.94 1.24 15.32
C LEU A 32 1.63 0.23 16.26
N PRO A 33 1.26 -1.07 16.23
CA PRO A 33 1.95 -2.08 17.02
C PRO A 33 3.42 -2.23 16.60
N ILE A 34 4.29 -2.49 17.59
CA ILE A 34 5.73 -2.76 17.37
C ILE A 34 6.00 -4.00 16.52
N THR A 35 5.00 -4.86 16.30
CA THR A 35 5.09 -6.05 15.44
C THR A 35 5.01 -5.72 13.96
N VAL A 36 4.57 -4.50 13.60
CA VAL A 36 4.55 -4.03 12.21
C VAL A 36 5.92 -3.46 11.87
N THR A 37 6.73 -4.25 11.18
CA THR A 37 8.10 -3.91 10.80
C THR A 37 8.42 -4.39 9.38
N GLY A 38 9.48 -3.89 8.78
CA GLY A 38 9.96 -4.36 7.48
C GLY A 38 11.17 -3.57 7.01
N ASP A 39 12.15 -4.29 6.45
CA ASP A 39 13.38 -3.68 5.91
C ASP A 39 13.17 -3.09 4.51
N THR A 40 12.08 -3.50 3.85
CA THR A 40 11.64 -2.98 2.55
C THR A 40 10.21 -2.48 2.64
N HIS A 41 9.80 -1.61 1.71
CA HIS A 41 8.40 -1.16 1.60
C HIS A 41 7.44 -2.35 1.48
N TYR A 42 7.81 -3.37 0.70
CA TYR A 42 7.02 -4.60 0.56
C TYR A 42 6.80 -5.28 1.92
N MET A 43 7.88 -5.55 2.66
CA MET A 43 7.80 -6.24 3.96
C MET A 43 7.00 -5.43 4.99
N LEU A 44 7.16 -4.10 4.98
CA LEU A 44 6.45 -3.23 5.91
C LEU A 44 4.95 -3.18 5.61
N ILE A 45 4.56 -3.09 4.34
CA ILE A 45 3.14 -3.12 3.95
C ILE A 45 2.56 -4.52 4.22
N GLU A 46 3.31 -5.59 3.96
CA GLU A 46 2.88 -6.97 4.23
C GLU A 46 2.64 -7.19 5.73
N SER A 47 3.56 -6.80 6.60
CA SER A 47 3.40 -6.93 8.06
C SER A 47 2.25 -6.07 8.58
N PHE A 48 2.06 -4.88 8.01
CA PHE A 48 0.91 -4.04 8.32
C PHE A 48 -0.40 -4.70 7.92
N ARG A 49 -0.51 -5.23 6.70
CA ARG A 49 -1.71 -5.95 6.23
C ARG A 49 -2.02 -7.19 7.06
N HIS A 50 -1.00 -7.89 7.55
CA HIS A 50 -1.21 -9.00 8.49
C HIS A 50 -1.83 -8.52 9.82
N HIS A 51 -1.55 -7.28 10.24
CA HIS A 51 -2.13 -6.69 11.44
C HIS A 51 -3.56 -6.17 11.22
N VAL A 52 -3.81 -5.39 10.16
CA VAL A 52 -5.10 -4.71 9.94
C VAL A 52 -6.09 -5.49 9.06
N GLY A 53 -5.61 -6.49 8.33
CA GLY A 53 -6.38 -7.28 7.36
C GLY A 53 -6.19 -6.82 5.92
N ASN A 54 -6.41 -7.75 4.98
CA ASN A 54 -6.17 -7.53 3.55
C ASN A 54 -7.17 -6.58 2.87
N GLU A 55 -8.34 -6.38 3.47
CA GLU A 55 -9.41 -5.49 2.99
C GLU A 55 -9.31 -4.08 3.58
N TYR A 56 -8.35 -3.84 4.48
CA TYR A 56 -8.16 -2.52 5.05
C TYR A 56 -7.86 -1.50 3.95
N VAL A 57 -8.51 -0.35 4.03
CA VAL A 57 -8.32 0.80 3.15
C VAL A 57 -8.12 2.03 4.03
N PRO A 58 -7.01 2.79 3.87
CA PRO A 58 -6.76 3.98 4.67
C PRO A 58 -7.93 4.98 4.63
N PRO A 59 -8.26 5.61 5.77
CA PRO A 59 -9.27 6.65 5.80
C PRO A 59 -8.80 7.88 5.00
N GLY A 60 -9.58 8.30 4.03
CA GLY A 60 -9.24 9.46 3.18
C GLY A 60 -8.62 9.09 1.83
N LEU A 61 -8.37 7.80 1.56
CA LEU A 61 -7.88 7.35 0.25
C LEU A 61 -8.80 7.78 -0.89
N ASP A 62 -8.21 8.34 -1.95
CA ASP A 62 -8.91 8.73 -3.17
C ASP A 62 -9.69 7.54 -3.74
N ARG A 63 -10.95 7.80 -4.15
CA ARG A 63 -11.84 6.79 -4.73
C ARG A 63 -11.23 6.07 -5.93
N ALA A 64 -10.37 6.72 -6.70
CA ALA A 64 -9.68 6.13 -7.85
C ALA A 64 -8.60 5.10 -7.45
N LEU A 65 -8.11 5.16 -6.21
CA LEU A 65 -7.08 4.28 -5.68
C LEU A 65 -7.65 3.18 -4.76
N ARG A 66 -8.92 3.24 -4.37
CA ARG A 66 -9.53 2.20 -3.53
C ARG A 66 -9.45 0.82 -4.20
N TRP A 67 -9.23 -0.21 -3.40
CA TRP A 67 -9.26 -1.61 -3.80
C TRP A 67 -10.49 -2.31 -3.21
N SER A 68 -10.81 -3.46 -3.80
CA SER A 68 -11.89 -4.36 -3.38
C SER A 68 -11.53 -5.80 -3.77
N ASP A 69 -12.37 -6.78 -3.44
CA ASP A 69 -12.15 -8.18 -3.84
C ASP A 69 -11.99 -8.38 -5.35
N VAL A 70 -12.60 -7.49 -6.16
CA VAL A 70 -12.54 -7.53 -7.63
C VAL A 70 -11.28 -6.84 -8.18
N ASP A 71 -10.78 -5.81 -7.49
CA ASP A 71 -9.59 -5.05 -7.86
C ASP A 71 -8.70 -4.92 -6.62
N ALA A 72 -8.07 -6.03 -6.25
CA ALA A 72 -7.29 -6.15 -5.03
C ALA A 72 -5.95 -5.41 -5.12
N LEU A 73 -5.44 -4.98 -3.97
CA LEU A 73 -4.07 -4.51 -3.83
C LEU A 73 -3.08 -5.63 -4.17
N GLN A 74 -2.32 -5.43 -5.24
CA GLN A 74 -1.28 -6.36 -5.67
C GLN A 74 0.05 -5.89 -5.08
N LEU A 75 0.50 -6.57 -4.03
CA LEU A 75 1.82 -6.34 -3.48
C LEU A 75 2.85 -6.94 -4.42
N THR A 76 3.70 -6.08 -4.98
CA THR A 76 4.77 -6.54 -5.86
C THR A 76 6.09 -6.49 -5.11
N ASP A 77 6.76 -7.63 -5.00
CA ASP A 77 8.11 -7.67 -4.43
C ASP A 77 9.07 -6.95 -5.37
N THR A 78 9.46 -5.73 -4.99
CA THR A 78 10.31 -4.88 -5.81
C THR A 78 11.73 -5.42 -5.95
N SER A 79 12.13 -6.40 -5.11
CA SER A 79 13.40 -7.11 -5.29
C SER A 79 13.44 -7.98 -6.55
N LYS A 80 12.28 -8.20 -7.20
CA LYS A 80 12.19 -8.91 -8.49
C LYS A 80 12.39 -8.01 -9.72
N PHE A 81 12.44 -6.69 -9.55
CA PHE A 81 12.77 -5.78 -10.64
C PHE A 81 14.29 -5.66 -10.77
N VAL A 82 14.86 -6.40 -11.72
CA VAL A 82 16.20 -6.13 -12.25
C VAL A 82 16.05 -4.99 -13.24
N TRP A 83 16.59 -3.81 -12.91
CA TRP A 83 16.66 -2.65 -13.80
C TRP A 83 17.68 -2.84 -14.92
#